data_AF-A0A7V1RFN9-F1
#
_entry.id   AF-A0A7V1RFN9-F1
#
_cell.length_a   1.000
_cell.length_b   1.000
_cell.length_c   1.000
_cell.angle_alpha   90.00
_cell.angle_beta   90.00
_cell.angle_gamma   90.00
#
_symmetry.space_group_name_H-M   'P 1'
#
loop_
_entity.id
_entity.type
_entity.pdbx_description
1 polymer ?
#
loop_
_entity_poly.entity_id
_entity_poly.type
_entity_poly.pdbx_seq_one_letter_code
_entity_poly.pdbx_strand_id
1 'polypeptide(L)'
;MQLQTTESAALVEEYLQRMRAELAGLAEEEREHLVSYARAQIELDTELAPTSPNPDDSVRGTLERLGPAAQYARRLRQTVLPTDRDLASTADESAPPALVPCRTCTRPISREACQCPHCGAPFPARKLAPASGYEYKSRATLFGWPLVHVAFGRDKNGRLRVARGVIAIGQFGIGAITFAQFGVGLVFGLGQFMLAPIAIGQLAGGLVAAGQFGLGILAGAGQFATGLLKTWGLFAWP
;
A
#
# COMPACT_ATOMS: atom_id res chain seq x y z
N MET A 1 0.77 12.37 -34.21
CA MET A 1 1.02 13.12 -35.48
C MET A 1 -0.10 12.88 -36.50
N GLN A 2 -1.34 13.12 -36.09
CA GLN A 2 -2.48 13.29 -36.99
C GLN A 2 -2.86 14.78 -37.02
N LEU A 3 -2.63 15.39 -38.18
CA LEU A 3 -3.35 16.52 -38.80
C LEU A 3 -4.20 17.39 -37.86
N GLN A 4 -3.55 18.24 -37.05
CA GLN A 4 -4.20 19.49 -36.62
C GLN A 4 -4.46 20.35 -37.87
N THR A 5 -5.65 20.90 -38.00
CA THR A 5 -5.95 21.91 -39.02
C THR A 5 -5.03 23.13 -38.83
N THR A 6 -4.83 23.95 -39.85
CA THR A 6 -4.05 25.20 -39.73
C THR A 6 -4.62 26.13 -38.67
N GLU A 7 -5.92 26.05 -38.41
CA GLU A 7 -6.64 26.83 -37.40
C GLU A 7 -6.36 26.32 -35.98
N SER A 8 -6.47 25.01 -35.74
CA SER A 8 -6.07 24.37 -34.49
C SER A 8 -4.62 24.70 -34.10
N ALA A 9 -3.70 24.63 -35.07
CA ALA A 9 -2.29 24.93 -34.83
C ALA A 9 -2.07 26.40 -34.44
N ALA A 10 -2.83 27.33 -35.04
CA ALA A 10 -2.76 28.74 -34.71
C ALA A 10 -3.27 29.03 -33.28
N LEU A 11 -4.36 28.36 -32.86
CA LEU A 11 -4.90 28.50 -31.51
C LEU A 11 -3.93 28.01 -30.42
N VAL A 12 -3.29 26.86 -30.65
CA VAL A 12 -2.27 26.34 -29.73
C VAL A 12 -1.07 27.27 -29.69
N GLU A 13 -0.61 27.78 -30.83
CA GLU A 13 0.53 28.70 -30.85
C GLU A 13 0.22 30.03 -30.16
N GLU A 14 -0.98 30.59 -30.33
CA GLU A 14 -1.42 31.78 -29.61
C GLU A 14 -1.42 31.56 -28.09
N TYR A 15 -1.91 30.40 -27.65
CA TYR A 15 -1.91 30.03 -26.24
C TYR A 15 -0.47 29.89 -25.68
N LEU A 16 0.41 29.22 -26.42
CA LEU A 16 1.82 29.06 -26.04
C LEU A 16 2.58 30.39 -26.07
N GLN A 17 2.25 31.32 -26.97
CA GLN A 17 2.82 32.67 -26.98
C GLN A 17 2.42 33.46 -25.74
N ARG A 18 1.15 33.42 -25.32
CA ARG A 18 0.69 34.01 -24.06
C ARG A 18 1.41 33.38 -22.86
N MET A 19 1.63 32.07 -22.89
CA MET A 19 2.38 31.36 -21.85
C MET A 19 3.86 31.79 -21.80
N ARG A 20 4.51 31.95 -22.96
CA ARG A 20 5.89 32.46 -23.07
C ARG A 20 6.03 33.86 -22.47
N ALA A 21 5.07 34.74 -22.72
CA ALA A 21 5.08 36.10 -22.18
C ALA A 21 5.03 36.12 -20.65
N GLU A 22 4.22 35.24 -20.04
CA GLU A 22 4.15 35.07 -18.58
C GLU A 22 5.44 34.48 -17.99
N LEU A 23 6.16 33.66 -18.75
CA LEU A 23 7.42 33.02 -18.35
C LEU A 23 8.66 33.86 -18.71
N ALA A 24 8.50 35.13 -19.11
CA ALA A 24 9.61 36.00 -19.49
C ALA A 24 10.64 36.24 -18.37
N GLY A 25 10.28 35.98 -17.11
CA GLY A 25 11.19 36.08 -15.95
C GLY A 25 12.04 34.84 -15.66
N LEU A 26 11.96 33.79 -16.47
CA LEU A 26 12.78 32.57 -16.33
C LEU A 26 13.99 32.59 -17.27
N ALA A 27 14.95 31.69 -17.01
CA ALA A 27 16.03 31.44 -17.96
C ALA A 27 15.44 30.92 -19.30
N GLU A 28 16.11 31.24 -20.40
CA GLU A 28 15.65 30.87 -21.75
C GLU A 28 15.40 29.35 -21.86
N GLU A 29 16.33 28.55 -21.36
CA GLU A 29 16.28 27.10 -21.39
C GLU A 29 15.07 26.53 -20.62
N GLU A 30 14.81 27.07 -19.42
CA GLU A 30 13.66 26.68 -18.60
C GLU A 30 12.35 27.04 -19.29
N ARG A 31 12.30 28.22 -19.89
CA ARG A 31 11.13 28.72 -20.62
C ARG A 31 10.83 27.84 -21.83
N GLU A 32 11.83 27.51 -22.63
CA GLU A 32 11.67 26.63 -23.80
C GLU A 32 11.29 25.21 -23.38
N HIS A 33 11.87 24.68 -22.30
CA HIS A 33 11.50 23.38 -21.75
C HIS A 33 10.02 23.33 -21.32
N LEU A 34 9.54 24.34 -20.59
CA LEU A 34 8.14 24.40 -20.19
C LEU A 34 7.18 24.54 -21.38
N VAL A 35 7.57 25.30 -22.41
CA VAL A 35 6.75 25.48 -23.62
C VAL A 35 6.68 24.22 -24.45
N SER A 36 7.80 23.52 -24.63
CA SER A 36 7.83 22.25 -25.34
C SER A 36 7.02 21.17 -24.60
N TYR A 37 7.15 21.10 -23.27
CA TYR A 37 6.34 20.22 -22.43
C TYR A 37 4.84 20.53 -22.54
N ALA A 38 4.45 21.81 -22.44
CA ALA A 38 3.07 22.24 -22.57
C ALA A 38 2.46 21.85 -23.93
N ARG A 39 3.23 22.03 -25.02
CA ARG A 39 2.80 21.64 -26.36
C ARG A 39 2.56 20.13 -26.45
N ALA A 40 3.49 19.31 -25.96
CA ALA A 40 3.35 17.86 -25.95
C ALA A 40 2.12 17.41 -25.14
N GLN A 41 1.86 18.06 -23.99
CA GLN A 41 0.69 17.74 -23.17
C GLN A 41 -0.63 18.07 -23.87
N ILE A 42 -0.72 19.24 -24.53
CA ILE A 42 -1.92 19.63 -25.30
C ILE A 42 -2.18 18.65 -26.43
N GLU A 43 -1.14 18.23 -27.16
CA GLU A 43 -1.25 17.24 -28.23
C GLU A 43 -1.77 15.90 -27.69
N LEU A 44 -1.15 15.41 -26.61
CA LEU A 44 -1.53 14.15 -25.97
C LEU A 44 -2.97 14.17 -25.43
N ASP A 45 -3.37 15.22 -24.71
CA ASP A 45 -4.71 15.33 -24.13
C ASP A 45 -5.81 15.46 -25.19
N THR A 46 -5.49 16.09 -26.32
CA THR A 46 -6.42 16.22 -27.45
C THR A 46 -6.56 14.90 -28.22
N GLU A 47 -5.50 14.11 -28.36
CA GLU A 47 -5.53 12.78 -28.99
C GLU A 47 -6.25 11.74 -28.11
N LEU A 48 -6.02 11.74 -26.79
CA LEU A 48 -6.57 10.73 -25.88
C LEU A 48 -8.01 10.98 -25.45
N ALA A 49 -8.43 12.23 -25.35
CA ALA A 49 -9.76 12.61 -24.85
C ALA A 49 -10.39 13.73 -25.70
N PRO A 50 -10.71 13.44 -26.97
CA PRO A 50 -11.30 14.45 -27.84
C PRO A 50 -12.69 14.85 -27.35
N THR A 51 -12.94 16.15 -27.20
CA THR A 51 -14.26 16.65 -26.75
C THR A 51 -15.29 16.76 -27.86
N SER A 52 -14.84 16.71 -29.12
CA SER A 52 -15.69 16.83 -30.31
C SER A 52 -15.10 16.02 -31.47
N PRO A 53 -15.93 15.54 -32.42
CA PRO A 53 -15.44 14.98 -33.69
C PRO A 53 -14.66 15.99 -34.54
N ASN A 54 -14.89 17.29 -34.33
CA ASN A 54 -14.16 18.37 -35.00
C ASN A 54 -12.84 18.65 -34.25
N PRO A 55 -11.66 18.58 -34.92
CA PRO A 55 -10.37 18.83 -34.29
C PRO A 55 -10.28 20.21 -33.64
N ASP A 56 -10.85 21.26 -34.24
CA ASP A 56 -10.80 22.62 -33.73
C ASP A 56 -11.57 22.78 -32.41
N ASP A 57 -12.73 22.14 -32.31
CA ASP A 57 -13.55 22.14 -31.09
C ASP A 57 -12.92 21.25 -30.00
N SER A 58 -12.20 20.20 -30.41
CA SER A 58 -11.43 19.35 -29.50
C SER A 58 -10.29 20.11 -28.84
N VAL A 59 -9.49 20.82 -29.64
CA VAL A 59 -8.40 21.69 -29.15
C VAL A 59 -8.96 22.78 -28.25
N ARG A 60 -10.05 23.46 -28.63
CA ARG A 60 -10.70 24.48 -27.81
C ARG A 60 -11.12 23.91 -26.45
N GLY A 61 -11.77 22.75 -26.44
CA GLY A 61 -12.16 22.07 -25.20
C GLY A 61 -10.98 21.70 -24.32
N THR A 62 -9.85 21.28 -24.90
CA THR A 62 -8.61 21.03 -24.16
C THR A 62 -8.05 22.31 -23.55
N LEU A 63 -7.96 23.40 -24.32
CA LEU A 63 -7.47 24.69 -23.82
C LEU A 63 -8.37 25.26 -22.71
N GLU A 64 -9.69 25.11 -22.81
CA GLU A 64 -10.64 25.49 -21.77
C GLU A 64 -10.42 24.71 -20.46
N ARG A 65 -10.14 23.39 -20.54
CA ARG A 65 -9.79 22.58 -19.36
C ARG A 65 -8.47 22.98 -18.73
N LEU A 66 -7.48 23.36 -19.54
CA LEU A 66 -6.19 23.85 -19.05
C LEU A 66 -6.32 25.23 -18.37
N GLY A 67 -7.36 25.99 -18.72
CA GLY A 67 -7.65 27.30 -18.17
C GLY A 67 -6.75 28.39 -18.75
N PRO A 68 -6.67 29.58 -18.13
CA PRO A 68 -5.85 30.67 -18.62
C PRO A 68 -4.36 30.31 -18.68
N ALA A 69 -3.68 30.68 -19.77
CA ALA A 69 -2.25 30.38 -20.00
C ALA A 69 -1.35 30.77 -18.81
N ALA A 70 -1.62 31.91 -18.15
CA ALA A 70 -0.88 32.36 -16.98
C ALA A 70 -1.01 31.41 -15.77
N GLN A 71 -2.20 30.88 -15.52
CA GLN A 71 -2.42 29.93 -14.43
C GLN A 71 -1.77 28.58 -14.76
N TYR A 72 -1.85 28.14 -16.01
CA TYR A 72 -1.21 26.92 -16.46
C TYR A 72 0.33 27.01 -16.39
N ALA A 73 0.92 28.12 -16.82
CA ALA A 73 2.35 28.41 -16.71
C ALA A 73 2.85 28.30 -15.26
N ARG A 74 2.11 28.88 -14.31
CA ARG A 74 2.44 28.82 -12.88
C ARG A 74 2.40 27.39 -12.33
N ARG A 75 1.41 26.59 -12.75
CA ARG A 75 1.33 25.17 -12.37
C ARG A 75 2.53 24.39 -12.92
N LEU A 76 2.82 24.54 -14.20
CA LEU A 76 3.96 23.86 -14.84
C LEU A 76 5.29 24.24 -14.19
N ARG A 77 5.48 25.52 -13.84
CA ARG A 77 6.67 25.96 -13.10
C ARG A 77 6.83 25.23 -11.75
N GLN A 78 5.74 24.91 -11.07
CA GLN A 78 5.79 24.21 -9.77
C GLN A 78 5.97 22.69 -9.91
N THR A 79 5.52 22.10 -11.02
CA THR A 79 5.47 20.64 -11.20
C THR A 79 6.56 20.09 -12.11
N VAL A 80 7.06 20.88 -13.06
CA VAL A 80 7.96 20.42 -14.14
C VAL A 80 9.38 20.95 -13.96
N LEU A 81 9.55 22.18 -13.45
CA LEU A 81 10.89 22.64 -13.12
C LEU A 81 11.36 21.90 -11.86
N PRO A 82 12.55 21.27 -11.91
CA PRO A 82 13.23 20.84 -10.69
C PRO A 82 13.34 22.07 -9.80
N THR A 83 12.75 22.04 -8.62
CA THR A 83 12.95 23.14 -7.69
C THR A 83 14.44 23.10 -7.32
N ASP A 84 15.11 24.22 -7.01
CA ASP A 84 16.48 24.20 -6.48
C ASP A 84 16.67 23.23 -5.29
N ARG A 85 15.57 22.79 -4.64
CA ARG A 85 15.54 21.66 -3.69
C ARG A 85 16.02 20.33 -4.26
N ASP A 86 15.81 20.05 -5.53
CA ASP A 86 16.14 18.78 -6.16
C ASP A 86 17.60 18.75 -6.64
N LEU A 87 18.14 19.89 -7.10
CA LEU A 87 19.57 20.06 -7.41
C LEU A 87 20.44 20.24 -6.15
N ALA A 88 19.88 20.78 -5.06
CA ALA A 88 20.55 20.82 -3.76
C ALA A 88 20.60 19.44 -3.07
N SER A 89 19.86 18.43 -3.56
CA SER A 89 19.79 17.11 -2.93
C SER A 89 21.02 16.22 -3.17
N THR A 90 22.01 16.67 -3.95
CA THR A 90 23.28 15.93 -4.14
C THR A 90 24.47 16.53 -3.39
N ALA A 91 24.28 17.56 -2.55
CA ALA A 91 25.36 18.09 -1.71
C ALA A 91 24.87 18.80 -0.43
N ASP A 92 24.14 18.09 0.44
CA ASP A 92 24.14 18.43 1.88
C ASP A 92 24.19 17.15 2.73
N GLU A 93 25.37 16.55 2.76
CA GLU A 93 25.76 15.52 3.73
C GLU A 93 26.19 16.16 5.05
N SER A 94 25.48 17.19 5.53
CA SER A 94 25.80 17.85 6.80
C SER A 94 24.61 18.45 7.57
N ALA A 95 23.39 18.42 7.05
CA ALA A 95 22.21 18.68 7.86
C ALA A 95 21.97 17.49 8.81
N PRO A 96 22.04 17.65 10.16
CA PRO A 96 21.74 16.56 11.07
C PRO A 96 20.32 16.07 10.80
N PRO A 97 20.07 14.75 10.73
CA PRO A 97 18.76 14.22 10.43
C PRO A 97 17.77 14.81 11.44
N ALA A 98 16.81 15.60 10.95
CA ALA A 98 15.90 16.36 11.79
C ALA A 98 15.25 15.43 12.83
N LEU A 99 15.75 15.52 14.07
CA LEU A 99 15.37 14.61 15.12
C LEU A 99 13.92 14.86 15.47
N VAL A 100 13.11 13.81 15.42
CA VAL A 100 11.71 13.86 15.83
C VAL A 100 11.56 13.25 17.22
N PRO A 101 10.61 13.72 18.03
CA PRO A 101 10.35 13.09 19.31
C PRO A 101 9.74 11.70 19.09
N CYS A 102 10.26 10.70 19.79
CA CYS A 102 9.66 9.36 19.81
C CYS A 102 8.23 9.43 20.36
N ARG A 103 7.25 8.82 19.69
CA ARG A 103 5.85 8.80 20.16
C ARG A 103 5.65 8.20 21.56
N THR A 104 6.56 7.35 22.03
CA THR A 104 6.42 6.61 23.29
C THR A 104 7.21 7.25 24.43
N CYS A 105 8.50 7.54 24.21
CA CYS A 105 9.39 8.06 25.26
C CYS A 105 9.80 9.52 25.08
N THR A 106 9.26 10.19 24.05
CA THR A 106 9.51 11.61 23.68
C THR A 106 10.95 12.03 23.46
N ARG A 107 11.92 11.11 23.58
CA ARG A 107 13.33 11.36 23.28
C ARG A 107 13.56 11.61 21.79
N PRO A 108 14.51 12.49 21.43
CA PRO A 108 14.82 12.79 20.04
C PRO A 108 15.43 11.55 19.35
N ILE A 109 14.94 11.24 18.16
CA ILE A 109 15.37 10.11 17.34
C ILE A 109 15.41 10.51 15.85
N SER A 110 16.19 9.78 15.05
CA SER A 110 16.14 9.92 13.59
C SER A 110 14.75 9.55 13.05
N ARG A 111 14.29 10.29 12.04
CA ARG A 111 13.02 10.01 11.32
C ARG A 111 13.01 8.64 10.65
N GLU A 112 14.18 8.14 10.28
CA GLU A 112 14.37 6.87 9.58
C GLU A 112 14.56 5.69 10.55
N ALA A 113 14.62 5.96 11.85
CA ALA A 113 14.79 4.90 12.84
C ALA A 113 13.61 3.91 12.78
N CYS A 114 13.88 2.67 12.37
CA CYS A 114 12.91 1.58 12.42
C CYS A 114 12.57 1.18 13.86
N GLN A 115 13.47 1.45 14.81
CA GLN A 115 13.27 1.18 16.23
C GLN A 115 13.92 2.26 17.09
N CYS A 116 13.24 2.68 18.16
CA CYS A 116 13.81 3.65 19.09
C CYS A 116 14.95 3.01 19.90
N PRO A 117 16.18 3.56 19.91
CA PRO A 117 17.30 3.02 20.67
C PRO A 117 17.12 3.14 22.18
N HIS A 118 16.22 4.01 22.66
CA HIS A 118 16.00 4.24 24.08
C HIS A 118 14.89 3.40 24.70
N CYS A 119 13.80 3.16 23.96
CA CYS A 119 12.63 2.44 24.50
C CYS A 119 12.20 1.23 23.67
N GLY A 120 12.86 0.95 22.54
CA GLY A 120 12.54 -0.18 21.69
C GLY A 120 11.23 -0.06 20.90
N ALA A 121 10.54 1.11 20.94
CA ALA A 121 9.31 1.31 20.20
C ALA A 121 9.54 1.15 18.68
N PRO A 122 8.73 0.33 17.97
CA PRO A 122 8.86 0.14 16.53
C PRO A 122 8.26 1.31 15.75
N PHE A 123 8.90 1.71 14.66
CA PHE A 123 8.53 2.86 13.81
C PHE A 123 8.17 4.12 14.63
N PRO A 124 9.06 4.56 15.54
CA PRO A 124 8.77 5.59 16.55
C PRO A 124 8.45 6.98 15.99
N ALA A 125 8.87 7.28 14.76
CA ALA A 125 8.58 8.54 14.06
C ALA A 125 7.18 8.60 13.42
N ARG A 126 6.52 7.44 13.21
CA ARG A 126 5.17 7.39 12.61
C ARG A 126 4.09 7.53 13.67
N LYS A 127 3.06 8.33 13.34
CA LYS A 127 1.77 8.31 14.04
C LYS A 127 1.13 6.94 13.81
N LEU A 128 0.84 6.22 14.89
CA LEU A 128 0.13 4.95 14.82
C LEU A 128 -1.36 5.19 14.95
N ALA A 129 -2.14 4.36 14.25
CA ALA A 129 -3.56 4.24 14.54
C ALA A 129 -3.75 3.82 16.00
N PRO A 130 -4.82 4.28 16.67
CA PRO A 130 -5.16 3.81 18.01
C PRO A 130 -5.24 2.29 18.04
N ALA A 131 -4.86 1.69 19.18
CA ALA A 131 -5.00 0.26 19.39
C ALA A 131 -6.47 -0.13 19.15
N SER A 132 -6.71 -1.16 18.33
CA SER A 132 -8.05 -1.59 17.94
C SER A 132 -8.24 -3.06 18.22
N GLY A 133 -9.45 -3.49 18.56
CA GLY A 133 -9.79 -4.89 18.82
C GLY A 133 -9.87 -5.26 20.30
N TYR A 134 -9.85 -6.57 20.58
CA TYR A 134 -10.15 -7.14 21.89
C TYR A 134 -9.11 -8.19 22.28
N GLU A 135 -8.74 -8.22 23.56
CA GLU A 135 -7.83 -9.22 24.12
C GLU A 135 -8.37 -9.71 25.47
N TYR A 136 -8.54 -11.02 25.58
CA TYR A 136 -8.94 -11.70 26.80
C TYR A 136 -8.01 -12.88 27.08
N LYS A 137 -7.53 -12.97 28.32
CA LYS A 137 -6.72 -14.07 28.82
C LYS A 137 -7.38 -14.64 30.07
N SER A 138 -7.54 -15.96 30.12
CA SER A 138 -7.97 -16.63 31.33
C SER A 138 -6.93 -16.45 32.46
N ARG A 139 -7.41 -16.32 33.70
CA ARG A 139 -6.54 -16.25 34.89
C ARG A 139 -5.78 -17.55 35.14
N ALA A 140 -6.45 -18.67 34.89
CA ALA A 140 -5.83 -19.97 35.03
C ALA A 140 -4.90 -20.26 33.83
N THR A 141 -3.70 -20.73 34.16
CA THR A 141 -2.61 -21.00 33.22
C THR A 141 -2.19 -22.46 33.32
N LEU A 142 -1.87 -23.07 32.19
CA LEU A 142 -1.32 -24.42 32.08
C LEU A 142 0.02 -24.33 31.33
N PHE A 143 1.09 -24.87 31.91
CA PHE A 143 2.46 -24.77 31.35
C PHE A 143 2.90 -23.32 31.00
N GLY A 144 2.46 -22.35 31.80
CA GLY A 144 2.74 -20.92 31.57
C GLY A 144 1.92 -20.27 30.46
N TRP A 145 1.01 -21.00 29.82
CA TRP A 145 0.09 -20.48 28.80
C TRP A 145 -1.31 -20.32 29.41
N PRO A 146 -2.06 -19.25 29.10
CA PRO A 146 -3.45 -19.13 29.52
C PRO A 146 -4.28 -20.29 28.94
N LEU A 147 -5.20 -20.84 29.73
CA LEU A 147 -6.16 -21.85 29.25
C LEU A 147 -6.94 -21.36 28.03
N VAL A 148 -7.40 -20.10 28.06
CA VAL A 148 -8.10 -19.47 26.94
C VAL A 148 -7.46 -18.12 26.66
N HIS A 149 -7.02 -17.91 25.41
CA HIS A 149 -6.58 -16.59 24.93
C HIS A 149 -7.36 -16.23 23.69
N VAL A 150 -8.16 -15.18 23.78
CA VAL A 150 -8.88 -14.58 22.66
C VAL A 150 -8.18 -13.27 22.31
N ALA A 151 -7.75 -13.09 21.06
CA ALA A 151 -7.04 -11.89 20.64
C ALA A 151 -7.31 -11.51 19.17
N PHE A 152 -7.84 -10.31 18.97
CA PHE A 152 -8.09 -9.75 17.64
C PHE A 152 -7.64 -8.29 17.56
N GLY A 153 -7.33 -7.82 16.34
CA GLY A 153 -6.94 -6.44 16.07
C GLY A 153 -5.46 -6.13 16.34
N ARG A 154 -5.16 -4.84 16.57
CA ARG A 154 -3.79 -4.32 16.70
C ARG A 154 -3.50 -3.79 18.10
N ASP A 155 -2.29 -4.04 18.58
CA ASP A 155 -1.77 -3.51 19.84
C ASP A 155 -1.44 -2.01 19.75
N LYS A 156 -1.05 -1.41 20.88
CA LYS A 156 -0.60 -0.01 20.96
C LYS A 156 0.65 0.32 20.13
N ASN A 157 1.37 -0.72 19.70
CA ASN A 157 2.55 -0.63 18.86
C ASN A 157 2.24 -0.95 17.39
N GLY A 158 0.96 -1.08 17.03
CA GLY A 158 0.49 -1.32 15.66
C GLY A 158 0.72 -2.74 15.17
N ARG A 159 1.20 -3.64 16.04
CA ARG A 159 1.41 -5.05 15.75
C ARG A 159 0.08 -5.80 15.82
N LEU A 160 -0.09 -6.76 14.92
CA LEU A 160 -1.23 -7.68 14.96
C LEU A 160 -1.15 -8.52 16.23
N ARG A 161 -2.28 -8.65 16.94
CA ARG A 161 -2.33 -9.49 18.14
C ARG A 161 -2.31 -10.96 17.72
N VAL A 162 -1.57 -11.76 18.48
CA VAL A 162 -1.49 -13.21 18.33
C VAL A 162 -2.04 -13.84 19.60
N ALA A 163 -3.08 -14.67 19.46
CA ALA A 163 -3.62 -15.48 20.54
C ALA A 163 -2.65 -16.63 20.85
N ARG A 164 -2.26 -16.79 22.11
CA ARG A 164 -1.32 -17.81 22.61
C ARG A 164 -1.89 -18.45 23.88
N GLY A 165 -2.35 -19.68 23.77
CA GLY A 165 -3.02 -20.36 24.88
C GLY A 165 -3.26 -21.84 24.62
N VAL A 166 -3.80 -22.56 25.61
CA VAL A 166 -4.26 -23.95 25.36
C VAL A 166 -5.37 -23.92 24.32
N ILE A 167 -6.34 -23.04 24.50
CA ILE A 167 -7.35 -22.68 23.50
C ILE A 167 -7.03 -21.27 23.00
N ALA A 168 -6.61 -21.16 21.74
CA ALA A 168 -6.23 -19.90 21.10
C ALA A 168 -7.31 -19.49 20.07
N ILE A 169 -7.88 -18.29 20.21
CA ILE A 169 -8.93 -17.77 19.32
C ILE A 169 -8.51 -16.39 18.80
N GLY A 170 -8.31 -16.22 17.48
CA GLY A 170 -7.79 -14.94 16.96
C GLY A 170 -7.67 -14.82 15.45
N GLN A 171 -7.22 -13.67 14.95
CA GLN A 171 -6.78 -13.58 13.53
C GLN A 171 -5.51 -14.40 13.33
N PHE A 172 -4.61 -14.32 14.31
CA PHE A 172 -3.39 -15.12 14.41
C PHE A 172 -3.43 -15.92 15.72
N GLY A 173 -3.17 -17.22 15.66
CA GLY A 173 -3.26 -18.09 16.84
C GLY A 173 -2.16 -19.16 16.90
N ILE A 174 -1.63 -19.38 18.10
CA ILE A 174 -0.71 -20.49 18.41
C ILE A 174 -1.21 -21.14 19.69
N GLY A 175 -1.61 -22.40 19.62
CA GLY A 175 -2.24 -23.06 20.76
C GLY A 175 -2.22 -24.58 20.69
N ALA A 176 -2.76 -25.23 21.72
CA ALA A 176 -3.01 -26.67 21.63
C ALA A 176 -4.22 -26.95 20.73
N ILE A 177 -5.28 -26.19 20.95
CA ILE A 177 -6.48 -26.11 20.13
C ILE A 177 -6.58 -24.67 19.61
N THR A 178 -6.48 -24.50 18.29
CA THR A 178 -6.39 -23.17 17.67
C THR A 178 -7.57 -22.91 16.73
N PHE A 179 -8.28 -21.82 16.96
CA PHE A 179 -9.34 -21.27 16.10
C PHE A 179 -8.88 -19.93 15.56
N ALA A 180 -8.31 -19.91 14.35
CA ALA A 180 -7.75 -18.67 13.81
C ALA A 180 -7.79 -18.58 12.30
N GLN A 181 -7.72 -17.36 11.75
CA GLN A 181 -7.58 -17.21 10.30
C GLN A 181 -6.24 -17.77 9.82
N PHE A 182 -5.17 -17.45 10.54
CA PHE A 182 -3.83 -18.01 10.39
C PHE A 182 -3.40 -18.61 11.72
N GLY A 183 -3.05 -19.89 11.76
CA GLY A 183 -2.67 -20.48 13.03
C GLY A 183 -1.92 -21.79 13.01
N VAL A 184 -1.32 -22.07 14.16
CA VAL A 184 -0.63 -23.31 14.47
C VAL A 184 -1.28 -23.96 15.67
N GLY A 185 -1.66 -25.23 15.54
CA GLY A 185 -2.24 -26.05 16.60
C GLY A 185 -1.33 -27.21 16.97
N LEU A 186 -1.09 -27.45 18.26
CA LEU A 186 -0.32 -28.62 18.71
C LEU A 186 -1.11 -29.92 18.55
N VAL A 187 -2.44 -29.86 18.67
CA VAL A 187 -3.33 -31.02 18.56
C VAL A 187 -4.35 -30.79 17.44
N PHE A 188 -5.09 -29.69 17.52
CA PHE A 188 -6.18 -29.38 16.59
C PHE A 188 -6.12 -27.93 16.12
N GLY A 189 -6.46 -27.71 14.86
CA GLY A 189 -6.55 -26.39 14.26
C GLY A 189 -7.75 -26.23 13.31
N LEU A 190 -8.50 -25.14 13.45
CA LEU A 190 -9.58 -24.74 12.55
C LEU A 190 -9.38 -23.29 12.07
N GLY A 191 -9.39 -23.07 10.76
CA GLY A 191 -9.05 -21.77 10.20
C GLY A 191 -9.08 -21.65 8.68
N GLN A 192 -8.52 -20.56 8.14
CA GLN A 192 -8.28 -20.46 6.69
C GLN A 192 -6.94 -21.08 6.32
N PHE A 193 -5.89 -20.74 7.06
CA PHE A 193 -4.53 -21.22 6.89
C PHE A 193 -4.07 -21.87 8.20
N MET A 194 -4.10 -23.20 8.23
CA MET A 194 -3.86 -23.95 9.46
C MET A 194 -2.76 -24.99 9.32
N LEU A 195 -1.93 -25.06 10.35
CA LEU A 195 -0.90 -26.07 10.51
C LEU A 195 -1.07 -26.76 11.87
N ALA A 196 -1.52 -28.01 11.86
CA ALA A 196 -1.78 -28.79 13.08
C ALA A 196 -1.81 -30.29 12.76
N PRO A 197 -1.58 -31.20 13.73
CA PRO A 197 -1.74 -32.64 13.47
C PRO A 197 -3.12 -32.99 12.93
N ILE A 198 -4.18 -32.39 13.48
CA ILE A 198 -5.53 -32.42 12.93
C ILE A 198 -5.89 -31.00 12.50
N ALA A 199 -5.94 -30.75 11.19
CA ALA A 199 -6.17 -29.42 10.62
C ALA A 199 -7.42 -29.39 9.74
N ILE A 200 -8.25 -28.38 9.93
CA ILE A 200 -9.39 -28.09 9.06
C ILE A 200 -9.28 -26.64 8.58
N GLY A 201 -9.35 -26.42 7.28
CA GLY A 201 -9.32 -25.07 6.73
C GLY A 201 -9.30 -25.00 5.21
N GLN A 202 -9.17 -23.81 4.63
CA GLN A 202 -9.05 -23.68 3.17
C GLN A 202 -7.70 -24.23 2.70
N LEU A 203 -6.63 -23.82 3.38
CA LEU A 203 -5.30 -24.42 3.32
C LEU A 203 -5.00 -25.07 4.68
N ALA A 204 -5.05 -26.40 4.71
CA ALA A 204 -4.83 -27.18 5.92
C ALA A 204 -3.62 -28.09 5.74
N GLY A 205 -2.64 -28.02 6.64
CA GLY A 205 -1.46 -28.87 6.66
C GLY A 205 -1.35 -29.64 7.97
N GLY A 206 -1.12 -30.95 7.89
CA GLY A 206 -1.13 -31.79 9.09
C GLY A 206 -0.86 -33.27 8.89
N LEU A 207 -1.06 -34.03 9.96
CA LEU A 207 -1.11 -35.49 9.89
C LEU A 207 -2.41 -35.93 9.21
N VAL A 208 -3.51 -35.34 9.67
CA VAL A 208 -4.85 -35.42 9.09
C VAL A 208 -5.28 -34.00 8.74
N ALA A 209 -5.58 -33.75 7.47
CA ALA A 209 -5.96 -32.42 6.99
C ALA A 209 -7.22 -32.47 6.12
N ALA A 210 -8.16 -31.56 6.36
CA ALA A 210 -9.36 -31.39 5.55
C ALA A 210 -9.48 -29.94 5.07
N GLY A 211 -9.64 -29.76 3.76
CA GLY A 211 -9.69 -28.42 3.16
C GLY A 211 -9.83 -28.40 1.65
N GLN A 212 -9.89 -27.22 1.04
CA GLN A 212 -9.73 -27.12 -0.42
C GLN A 212 -8.35 -27.64 -0.81
N PHE A 213 -7.33 -27.23 -0.06
CA PHE A 213 -5.97 -27.76 -0.10
C PHE A 213 -5.68 -28.51 1.21
N GLY A 214 -5.99 -29.80 1.23
CA GLY A 214 -5.81 -30.70 2.37
C GLY A 214 -4.47 -31.43 2.30
N LEU A 215 -3.42 -30.80 2.82
CA LEU A 215 -2.05 -31.31 2.83
C LEU A 215 -1.81 -32.23 4.04
N GLY A 216 -2.38 -33.44 3.98
CA GLY A 216 -2.22 -34.48 4.99
C GLY A 216 -1.04 -35.39 4.71
N ILE A 217 -0.34 -35.85 5.75
CA ILE A 217 0.65 -36.94 5.64
C ILE A 217 -0.05 -38.30 5.67
N LEU A 218 -0.88 -38.56 6.70
CA LEU A 218 -1.64 -39.80 6.81
C LEU A 218 -2.94 -39.72 6.01
N ALA A 219 -3.71 -38.65 6.17
CA ALA A 219 -4.99 -38.50 5.50
C ALA A 219 -5.22 -37.05 5.06
N GLY A 220 -5.60 -36.87 3.80
CA GLY A 220 -5.96 -35.58 3.22
C GLY A 220 -7.33 -35.66 2.57
N ALA A 221 -8.19 -34.70 2.86
CA ALA A 221 -9.53 -34.57 2.26
C ALA A 221 -9.67 -33.20 1.59
N GLY A 222 -10.03 -33.17 0.30
CA GLY A 222 -10.12 -31.90 -0.42
C GLY A 222 -10.24 -31.96 -1.93
N GLN A 223 -10.26 -30.78 -2.55
CA GLN A 223 -10.10 -30.65 -4.00
C GLN A 223 -8.65 -30.95 -4.42
N PHE A 224 -7.70 -30.50 -3.60
CA PHE A 224 -6.28 -30.79 -3.71
C PHE A 224 -5.79 -31.46 -2.43
N ALA A 225 -5.87 -32.79 -2.38
CA ALA A 225 -5.56 -33.59 -1.20
C ALA A 225 -4.27 -34.41 -1.35
N THR A 226 -3.43 -34.44 -0.33
CA THR A 226 -2.22 -35.30 -0.29
C THR A 226 -2.30 -36.31 0.85
N GLY A 227 -1.39 -37.29 0.86
CA GLY A 227 -1.24 -38.26 1.94
C GLY A 227 -1.47 -39.71 1.53
N LEU A 228 -1.24 -40.62 2.47
CA LEU A 228 -1.42 -42.08 2.29
C LEU A 228 -2.88 -42.44 2.00
N LEU A 229 -3.81 -41.89 2.79
CA LEU A 229 -5.25 -42.04 2.65
C LEU A 229 -5.84 -40.72 2.14
N LYS A 230 -5.68 -40.46 0.85
CA LYS A 230 -6.18 -39.24 0.21
C LYS A 230 -7.56 -39.45 -0.42
N THR A 231 -8.50 -38.56 -0.12
CA THR A 231 -9.84 -38.55 -0.73
C THR A 231 -10.03 -37.27 -1.53
N TRP A 232 -10.09 -37.43 -2.85
CA TRP A 232 -10.31 -36.35 -3.81
C TRP A 232 -11.80 -36.10 -4.00
N GLY A 233 -12.20 -34.85 -4.17
CA GLY A 233 -13.56 -34.51 -4.60
C GLY A 233 -14.59 -34.39 -3.48
N LEU A 234 -14.17 -34.23 -2.22
CA LEU A 234 -15.09 -34.01 -1.09
C LEU A 234 -15.91 -32.69 -1.19
N PHE A 235 -15.59 -31.82 -2.14
CA PHE A 235 -16.24 -30.52 -2.36
C PHE A 235 -16.58 -30.33 -3.85
N ALA A 236 -17.25 -31.33 -4.45
CA ALA A 236 -17.98 -31.13 -5.70
C ALA A 236 -19.28 -30.38 -5.37
N TRP A 237 -19.28 -29.07 -5.61
CA TRP A 237 -20.52 -28.30 -5.63
C TRP A 237 -21.33 -28.76 -6.86
N PRO A 238 -22.62 -29.14 -6.71
CA PRO A 238 -23.46 -29.56 -7.83
C PRO A 238 -23.69 -28.45 -8.85
#